data_AF-A0A7K4MLX9-F1
#
_entry.id   AF-A0A7K4MLX9-F1
#
_cell.length_a   1.000
_cell.length_b   1.000
_cell.length_c   1.000
_cell.angle_alpha   90.00
_cell.angle_beta   90.00
_cell.angle_gamma   90.00
#
_symmetry.space_group_name_H-M   'P 1'
#
loop_
_entity.id
_entity.type
_entity.pdbx_description
1 polymer ?
#
loop_
_entity_poly.entity_id
_entity_poly.type
_entity_poly.pdbx_seq_one_letter_code
_entity_poly.pdbx_strand_id
1 'polypeptide(L)'
;MNEKIVCLDIETENTGTDIKDGNKRIISIQLYNDEIEEIYYDNSNDTNIEKGKERIKSLLDDGFIFVGYNLINFDVPLIKKFLDIEIPLSSIIEIMEMNKVIELRKNLKKYKLEDVCNELGVECTHKKLLIPFAEQYKNKLDVIERAKMEGAKTASIKGWSLEFCRKRALDLISGGLAILDTYNKFIRSNGSSDSIFYKYAIGDVRTEYNLYRKLRTMN
;
A
#
# COMPACT_ATOMS: atom_id res chain seq x y z
N MET A 1 12.61 12.32 -24.69
CA MET A 1 11.97 13.05 -23.57
C MET A 1 12.10 12.16 -22.36
N ASN A 2 12.60 12.66 -21.23
CA ASN A 2 12.50 11.90 -19.99
C ASN A 2 11.01 11.77 -19.67
N GLU A 3 10.51 10.54 -19.57
CA GLU A 3 9.14 10.30 -19.15
C GLU A 3 8.98 10.88 -17.74
N LYS A 4 7.96 11.74 -17.54
CA LYS A 4 7.63 12.29 -16.23
C LYS A 4 6.94 11.20 -15.41
N ILE A 5 7.71 10.29 -14.83
CA ILE A 5 7.20 9.19 -14.02
C ILE A 5 7.35 9.53 -12.53
N VAL A 6 6.32 9.23 -11.76
CA VAL A 6 6.38 9.26 -10.29
C VAL A 6 5.62 8.07 -9.72
N CYS A 7 6.23 7.38 -8.76
CA CYS A 7 5.58 6.31 -8.05
C CYS A 7 4.60 6.90 -7.03
N LEU A 8 3.42 6.31 -6.92
CA LEU A 8 2.37 6.70 -5.98
C LEU A 8 1.97 5.47 -5.17
N ASP A 9 1.77 5.66 -3.87
CA ASP A 9 1.14 4.67 -2.98
C ASP A 9 0.37 5.40 -1.89
N ILE A 10 -0.65 4.74 -1.32
CA ILE A 10 -1.38 5.26 -0.17
C ILE A 10 -1.48 4.25 0.95
N GLU A 11 -1.39 4.77 2.18
CA GLU A 11 -1.73 4.01 3.37
C GLU A 11 -3.08 4.44 3.91
N THR A 12 -3.84 3.48 4.44
CA THR A 12 -5.22 3.72 4.87
C THR A 12 -5.48 3.22 6.29
N GLU A 13 -6.44 3.86 6.97
CA GLU A 13 -6.94 3.32 8.23
C GLU A 13 -7.95 2.22 7.95
N ASN A 14 -7.46 0.98 7.90
CA ASN A 14 -8.28 -0.23 7.84
C ASN A 14 -7.84 -1.21 8.91
N THR A 15 -8.72 -1.52 9.84
CA THR A 15 -8.45 -2.50 10.91
C THR A 15 -9.38 -3.71 10.81
N GLY A 16 -10.07 -3.86 9.67
CA GLY A 16 -11.01 -4.93 9.38
C GLY A 16 -10.45 -5.95 8.38
N THR A 17 -11.36 -6.69 7.76
CA THR A 17 -11.04 -7.74 6.77
C THR A 17 -11.44 -7.34 5.35
N ASP A 18 -12.28 -6.32 5.21
CA ASP A 18 -12.70 -5.78 3.92
C ASP A 18 -11.72 -4.70 3.46
N ILE A 19 -10.83 -5.08 2.55
CA ILE A 19 -9.81 -4.18 2.01
C ILE A 19 -10.37 -3.14 1.03
N LYS A 20 -11.62 -3.25 0.57
CA LYS A 20 -12.21 -2.27 -0.34
C LYS A 20 -13.05 -1.27 0.44
N ASP A 21 -14.01 -1.80 1.20
CA ASP A 21 -15.03 -0.98 1.85
C ASP A 21 -14.74 -0.72 3.33
N GLY A 22 -13.81 -1.47 3.94
CA GLY A 22 -13.41 -1.31 5.35
C GLY A 22 -12.43 -0.17 5.62
N ASN A 23 -11.90 0.49 4.57
CA ASN A 23 -11.04 1.66 4.72
C ASN A 23 -11.87 2.85 5.21
N LYS A 24 -11.43 3.52 6.28
CA LYS A 24 -12.13 4.67 6.85
C LYS A 24 -11.65 6.01 6.29
N ARG A 25 -10.36 6.11 6.00
CA ARG A 25 -9.67 7.29 5.44
C ARG A 25 -8.31 6.89 4.89
N ILE A 26 -7.73 7.76 4.06
CA ILE A 26 -6.30 7.75 3.74
C ILE A 26 -5.56 8.39 4.91
N ILE A 27 -4.52 7.73 5.43
CA ILE A 27 -3.68 8.24 6.51
C ILE A 27 -2.38 8.84 5.99
N SER A 28 -1.91 8.39 4.83
CA SER A 28 -0.81 9.04 4.12
C SER A 28 -0.80 8.74 2.61
N ILE A 29 -0.21 9.67 1.86
CA ILE A 29 0.09 9.60 0.42
C ILE A 29 1.60 9.67 0.27
N GLN A 30 2.19 8.79 -0.53
CA GLN A 30 3.63 8.76 -0.80
C GLN A 30 3.87 8.98 -2.28
N LEU A 31 4.87 9.79 -2.59
CA LEU A 31 5.31 10.05 -3.96
C LEU A 31 6.83 9.86 -4.05
N TYR A 32 7.29 9.14 -5.08
CA TYR A 32 8.71 8.90 -5.25
C TYR A 32 9.17 8.77 -6.70
N ASN A 33 10.30 9.40 -7.03
CA ASN A 33 11.16 9.07 -8.17
C ASN A 33 12.61 9.47 -7.85
N ASP A 34 13.49 9.57 -8.85
CA ASP A 34 14.89 9.95 -8.62
C ASP A 34 15.08 11.41 -8.12
N GLU A 35 14.06 12.28 -8.26
CA GLU A 35 14.09 13.71 -7.91
C GLU A 35 13.10 14.08 -6.79
N ILE A 36 12.09 13.24 -6.56
CA ILE A 36 10.95 13.48 -5.66
C ILE A 36 10.97 12.40 -4.58
N GLU A 37 10.88 12.83 -3.32
CA GLU A 37 10.56 11.97 -2.19
C GLU A 37 9.67 12.74 -1.23
N GLU A 38 8.37 12.49 -1.30
CA GLU A 38 7.37 13.26 -0.58
C GLU A 38 6.43 12.31 0.18
N ILE A 39 6.08 12.69 1.40
CA ILE A 39 5.02 12.05 2.17
C ILE A 39 4.06 13.12 2.68
N TYR A 40 2.78 12.91 2.41
CA TYR A 40 1.69 13.72 2.93
C TYR A 40 0.86 12.86 3.88
N TYR A 41 0.52 13.35 5.06
CA TYR A 41 -0.15 12.52 6.05
C TYR A 41 -1.13 13.30 6.92
N ASP A 42 -2.15 12.61 7.40
CA ASP A 42 -3.18 13.25 8.21
C ASP A 42 -2.60 13.74 9.55
N ASN A 43 -3.13 14.83 10.10
CA ASN A 43 -2.61 15.53 11.29
C ASN A 43 -1.20 16.15 11.17
N SER A 44 -0.64 16.27 9.96
CA SER A 44 0.51 17.17 9.73
C SER A 44 0.04 18.62 9.63
N ASN A 45 0.84 19.57 10.11
CA ASN A 45 0.59 21.00 9.86
C ASN A 45 1.11 21.42 8.47
N ASP A 46 2.26 20.88 8.07
CA ASP A 46 3.00 21.37 6.90
C ASP A 46 2.92 20.44 5.68
N THR A 47 2.65 19.16 5.88
CA THR A 47 2.61 18.12 4.85
C THR A 47 1.33 17.28 4.98
N ASN A 48 0.18 17.94 5.01
CA ASN A 48 -1.11 17.27 5.21
C ASN A 48 -1.71 16.66 3.93
N ILE A 49 -2.77 15.87 4.10
CA ILE A 49 -3.48 15.20 3.01
C ILE A 49 -4.01 16.18 1.95
N GLU A 50 -4.49 17.36 2.33
CA GLU A 50 -4.97 18.36 1.36
C GLU A 50 -3.84 18.86 0.45
N LYS A 51 -2.65 19.13 1.01
CA LYS A 51 -1.46 19.44 0.21
C LYS A 51 -1.05 18.27 -0.69
N GLY A 52 -1.18 17.03 -0.21
CA GLY A 52 -0.96 15.84 -1.05
C GLY A 52 -1.94 15.74 -2.21
N LYS A 53 -3.21 16.08 -1.98
CA LYS A 53 -4.23 16.18 -3.01
C LYS A 53 -3.91 17.25 -4.05
N GLU A 54 -3.52 18.45 -3.62
CA GLU A 54 -3.07 19.52 -4.52
C GLU A 54 -1.84 19.08 -5.33
N ARG A 55 -0.91 18.37 -4.69
CA ARG A 55 0.30 17.85 -5.34
C ARG A 55 -0.01 16.83 -6.43
N ILE A 56 -0.89 15.86 -6.16
CA ILE A 56 -1.33 14.88 -7.17
C ILE A 56 -1.95 15.60 -8.38
N LYS A 57 -2.81 16.60 -8.15
CA LYS A 57 -3.43 17.38 -9.23
C LYS A 57 -2.39 18.14 -10.06
N SER A 58 -1.46 18.83 -9.40
CA SER A 58 -0.36 19.52 -10.08
C SER A 58 0.49 18.57 -10.94
N LEU A 59 0.81 17.38 -10.43
CA LEU A 59 1.57 16.40 -11.20
C LEU A 59 0.79 15.91 -12.42
N LEU A 60 -0.52 15.69 -12.31
CA LEU A 60 -1.39 15.37 -13.45
C LEU A 60 -1.40 16.48 -14.50
N ASP A 61 -1.58 17.74 -14.07
CA ASP A 61 -1.60 18.90 -14.95
C ASP A 61 -0.24 19.09 -15.66
N ASP A 62 0.86 18.76 -14.97
CA ASP A 62 2.21 18.76 -15.52
C ASP A 62 2.50 17.56 -16.45
N GLY A 63 1.55 16.64 -16.61
CA GLY A 63 1.66 15.47 -17.49
C GLY A 63 2.49 14.34 -16.91
N PHE A 64 2.58 14.21 -15.58
CA PHE A 64 3.16 13.02 -14.96
C PHE A 64 2.29 11.78 -15.17
N ILE A 65 2.96 10.64 -15.27
CA ILE A 65 2.38 9.30 -15.24
C ILE A 65 2.68 8.72 -13.86
N PHE A 66 1.63 8.28 -13.17
CA PHE A 66 1.75 7.55 -11.92
C PHE A 66 2.07 6.09 -12.19
N VAL A 67 3.02 5.55 -11.43
CA VAL A 67 3.34 4.13 -11.45
C VAL A 67 3.16 3.55 -10.05
N GLY A 68 2.81 2.27 -9.97
CA GLY A 68 2.73 1.57 -8.70
C GLY A 68 2.18 0.16 -8.86
N TYR A 69 2.15 -0.58 -7.76
CA TYR A 69 1.74 -1.99 -7.74
C TYR A 69 0.31 -2.11 -7.19
N ASN A 70 -0.64 -2.54 -8.03
CA ASN A 70 -2.06 -2.67 -7.72
C ASN A 70 -2.84 -1.34 -7.58
N LEU A 71 -2.29 -0.25 -8.11
CA LEU A 71 -2.87 1.10 -8.08
C LEU A 71 -4.33 1.13 -8.55
N ILE A 72 -4.63 0.48 -9.68
CA ILE A 72 -5.95 0.58 -10.31
C ILE A 72 -7.04 -0.05 -9.44
N ASN A 73 -6.68 -1.10 -8.69
CA ASN A 73 -7.64 -1.88 -7.91
C ASN A 73 -7.80 -1.39 -6.47
N PHE A 74 -6.82 -0.66 -5.94
CA PHE A 74 -6.79 -0.25 -4.53
C PHE A 74 -6.69 1.26 -4.39
N ASP A 75 -5.56 1.85 -4.78
CA ASP A 75 -5.21 3.25 -4.52
C ASP A 75 -6.14 4.22 -5.24
N VAL A 76 -6.29 4.07 -6.56
CA VAL A 76 -7.06 4.98 -7.40
C VAL A 76 -8.54 5.06 -6.96
N PRO A 77 -9.26 3.94 -6.70
CA PRO A 77 -10.61 4.01 -6.15
C PRO A 77 -10.71 4.75 -4.81
N LEU A 78 -9.72 4.59 -3.93
CA LEU A 78 -9.73 5.22 -2.60
C LEU A 78 -9.33 6.70 -2.68
N ILE A 79 -8.41 7.06 -3.57
CA ILE A 79 -8.09 8.45 -3.91
C ILE A 79 -9.33 9.15 -4.46
N LYS A 80 -10.08 8.52 -5.37
CA LYS A 80 -11.36 9.08 -5.83
C LYS A 80 -12.37 9.21 -4.69
N LYS A 81 -12.53 8.16 -3.87
CA LYS A 81 -13.50 8.14 -2.76
C LYS A 81 -13.21 9.19 -1.68
N PHE A 82 -11.95 9.35 -1.29
CA PHE A 82 -11.58 10.17 -0.12
C PHE A 82 -11.02 11.54 -0.48
N LEU A 83 -10.40 11.70 -1.65
CA LEU A 83 -9.78 12.96 -2.06
C LEU A 83 -10.53 13.66 -3.19
N ASP A 84 -11.51 12.99 -3.81
CA ASP A 84 -12.25 13.52 -4.96
C ASP A 84 -11.31 13.91 -6.12
N ILE A 85 -10.39 12.99 -6.45
CA ILE A 85 -9.47 13.09 -7.57
C ILE A 85 -9.74 11.92 -8.53
N GLU A 86 -9.99 12.23 -9.79
CA GLU A 86 -10.02 11.24 -10.86
C GLU A 86 -8.65 11.18 -11.54
N ILE A 87 -7.94 10.07 -11.38
CA ILE A 87 -6.68 9.82 -12.09
C ILE A 87 -7.01 9.09 -13.39
N PRO A 88 -6.76 9.68 -14.57
CA PRO A 88 -7.02 9.02 -15.85
C PRO A 88 -6.18 7.75 -16.00
N LEU A 89 -6.76 6.68 -16.54
CA LEU A 89 -6.02 5.44 -16.81
C LEU A 89 -4.84 5.65 -17.78
N SER A 90 -4.92 6.64 -18.67
CA SER A 90 -3.82 7.04 -19.54
C SER A 90 -2.61 7.62 -18.80
N SER A 91 -2.80 8.04 -17.55
CA SER A 91 -1.76 8.58 -16.68
C SER A 91 -1.31 7.56 -15.63
N ILE A 92 -1.59 6.26 -15.84
CA ILE A 92 -1.22 5.18 -14.92
C ILE A 92 -0.41 4.11 -15.65
N ILE A 93 0.68 3.66 -15.03
CA ILE A 93 1.35 2.41 -15.33
C ILE A 93 1.11 1.46 -14.15
N GLU A 94 0.35 0.40 -14.40
CA GLU A 94 0.10 -0.66 -13.42
C GLU A 94 1.20 -1.72 -13.51
N ILE A 95 2.07 -1.80 -12.50
CA ILE A 95 3.19 -2.74 -12.47
C ILE A 95 2.69 -4.19 -12.58
N MET A 96 1.54 -4.50 -11.97
CA MET A 96 0.96 -5.86 -12.02
C MET A 96 0.61 -6.33 -13.42
N GLU A 97 0.41 -5.40 -14.35
CA GLU A 97 0.02 -5.64 -15.74
C GLU A 97 1.20 -5.47 -16.72
N MET A 98 2.43 -5.28 -16.22
CA MET A 98 3.62 -5.35 -17.05
C MET A 98 3.91 -6.81 -17.45
N ASN A 99 4.26 -7.05 -18.72
CA ASN A 99 4.41 -8.39 -19.31
C ASN A 99 5.21 -9.37 -18.45
N LYS A 100 6.37 -8.95 -17.94
CA LYS A 100 7.23 -9.83 -17.15
C LYS A 100 6.60 -10.22 -15.81
N VAL A 101 5.85 -9.31 -15.20
CA VAL A 101 5.09 -9.58 -13.97
C VAL A 101 3.92 -10.52 -14.27
N ILE A 102 3.19 -10.31 -15.37
CA ILE A 102 2.13 -11.22 -15.83
C ILE A 102 2.68 -12.65 -16.02
N GLU A 103 3.86 -12.79 -16.65
CA GLU A 103 4.53 -14.09 -16.82
C GLU A 103 4.87 -14.75 -15.48
N LEU A 104 5.50 -14.02 -14.57
CA LEU A 104 5.86 -14.52 -13.25
C LEU A 104 4.62 -14.97 -12.47
N ARG A 105 3.53 -14.20 -12.54
CA ARG A 105 2.26 -14.50 -11.89
C ARG A 105 1.64 -15.83 -12.36
N LYS A 106 1.99 -16.36 -13.53
CA LYS A 106 1.51 -17.71 -13.93
C LYS A 106 2.11 -18.83 -13.06
N ASN A 107 3.29 -18.59 -12.49
CA ASN A 107 4.04 -19.59 -11.73
C ASN A 107 4.03 -19.33 -10.21
N LEU A 108 3.64 -18.13 -9.78
CA LEU A 108 3.60 -17.75 -8.37
C LEU A 108 2.29 -18.18 -7.69
N LYS A 109 2.39 -18.75 -6.48
CA LYS A 109 1.22 -19.08 -5.64
C LYS A 109 0.60 -17.84 -4.98
N LYS A 110 1.35 -16.74 -4.87
CA LYS A 110 0.96 -15.46 -4.27
C LYS A 110 1.48 -14.31 -5.12
N TYR A 111 0.72 -13.23 -5.20
CA TYR A 111 0.97 -12.11 -6.11
C TYR A 111 1.32 -10.83 -5.35
N LYS A 112 2.04 -10.95 -4.24
CA LYS A 112 2.45 -9.77 -3.47
C LYS A 112 3.66 -9.11 -4.13
N LEU A 113 3.79 -7.80 -3.94
CA LEU A 113 4.98 -7.05 -4.34
C LEU A 113 6.28 -7.74 -3.90
N GLU A 114 6.36 -8.18 -2.64
CA GLU A 114 7.51 -8.89 -2.08
C GLU A 114 7.90 -10.14 -2.89
N ASP A 115 6.92 -10.92 -3.34
CA ASP A 115 7.15 -12.15 -4.09
C ASP A 115 7.76 -11.81 -5.47
N VAL A 116 7.19 -10.82 -6.16
CA VAL A 116 7.68 -10.35 -7.47
C VAL A 116 9.07 -9.72 -7.37
N CYS A 117 9.29 -8.88 -6.35
CA CYS A 117 10.59 -8.27 -6.09
C CYS A 117 11.67 -9.31 -5.83
N ASN A 118 11.38 -10.34 -5.02
CA ASN A 118 12.33 -11.41 -4.73
C ASN A 118 12.73 -12.18 -6.00
N GLU A 119 11.75 -12.57 -6.84
CA GLU A 119 12.02 -13.27 -8.10
C GLU A 119 12.86 -12.44 -9.07
N LEU A 120 12.67 -11.12 -9.06
CA LEU A 120 13.39 -10.20 -9.93
C LEU A 120 14.65 -9.63 -9.29
N GLY A 121 15.03 -10.04 -8.07
CA GLY A 121 16.19 -9.49 -7.36
C GLY A 121 16.11 -7.98 -7.16
N VAL A 122 14.94 -7.48 -6.74
CA VAL A 122 14.71 -6.11 -6.26
C VAL A 122 14.53 -6.20 -4.74
N GLU A 123 15.22 -5.35 -3.98
CA GLU A 123 15.10 -5.36 -2.53
C GLU A 123 13.71 -4.88 -2.08
N CYS A 124 13.08 -5.65 -1.18
CA CYS A 124 11.79 -5.35 -0.57
C CYS A 124 11.80 -5.77 0.91
N THR A 125 12.66 -5.12 1.70
CA THR A 125 12.88 -5.47 3.12
C THR A 125 12.00 -4.67 4.08
N HIS A 126 11.50 -3.50 3.66
CA HIS A 126 10.68 -2.60 4.47
C HIS A 126 9.35 -3.23 4.94
N LYS A 127 8.74 -4.12 4.14
CA LYS A 127 7.52 -4.85 4.53
C LYS A 127 7.72 -5.68 5.81
N LYS A 128 8.95 -6.12 6.10
CA LYS A 128 9.27 -6.90 7.32
C LYS A 128 9.24 -6.06 8.59
N LEU A 129 9.35 -4.73 8.49
CA LEU A 129 9.39 -3.82 9.65
C LEU A 129 8.09 -3.85 10.47
N LEU A 130 6.95 -4.15 9.85
CA LEU A 130 5.66 -4.23 10.54
C LEU A 130 5.38 -5.59 11.18
N ILE A 131 6.12 -6.65 10.81
CA ILE A 131 5.86 -8.01 11.30
C ILE A 131 5.86 -8.07 12.85
N PRO A 132 6.87 -7.52 13.56
CA PRO A 132 6.87 -7.57 15.02
C PRO A 132 5.68 -6.85 15.66
N PHE A 133 5.15 -5.81 15.02
CA PHE A 133 3.99 -5.06 15.50
C PHE A 133 2.70 -5.85 15.26
N ALA A 134 2.53 -6.45 14.08
CA ALA A 134 1.37 -7.28 13.77
C ALA A 134 1.29 -8.50 14.72
N GLU A 135 2.41 -9.16 15.00
CA GLU A 135 2.45 -10.31 15.91
C GLU A 135 2.01 -9.95 17.36
N GLN A 136 2.25 -8.72 17.81
CA GLN A 136 1.72 -8.26 19.12
C GLN A 136 0.19 -8.24 19.15
N TYR A 137 -0.46 -7.94 18.03
CA TYR A 137 -1.92 -7.91 17.93
C TYR A 137 -2.53 -9.30 17.74
N LYS A 138 -1.81 -10.24 17.13
CA LYS A 138 -2.33 -11.60 16.91
C LYS A 138 -2.65 -12.37 18.19
N ASN A 139 -2.02 -11.98 19.29
CA ASN A 139 -2.22 -12.60 20.61
C ASN A 139 -3.28 -11.89 21.47
N LYS A 140 -3.87 -10.78 21.00
CA LYS A 140 -4.89 -10.05 21.77
C LYS A 140 -6.25 -10.71 21.62
N LEU A 141 -6.93 -10.94 22.75
CA LEU A 141 -8.21 -11.65 22.78
C LEU A 141 -9.28 -10.99 21.90
N ASP A 142 -9.41 -9.67 21.94
CA ASP A 142 -10.36 -8.94 21.12
C ASP A 142 -10.08 -9.10 19.61
N VAL A 143 -8.81 -9.12 19.21
CA VAL A 143 -8.40 -9.33 17.81
C VAL A 143 -8.71 -10.76 17.38
N ILE A 144 -8.42 -11.75 18.23
CA ILE A 144 -8.71 -13.17 17.97
C ILE A 144 -10.21 -13.39 17.78
N GLU A 145 -11.05 -12.84 18.67
CA GLU A 145 -12.50 -12.98 18.57
C GLU A 145 -13.05 -12.29 17.31
N ARG A 146 -12.57 -11.10 16.98
CA ARG A 146 -12.91 -10.43 15.70
C ARG A 146 -12.53 -11.29 14.49
N ALA A 147 -11.33 -11.87 14.48
CA ALA A 147 -10.88 -12.74 13.41
C ALA A 147 -11.70 -14.03 13.30
N LYS A 148 -12.15 -14.60 14.43
CA LYS A 148 -13.06 -15.75 14.44
C LYS A 148 -14.39 -15.44 13.79
N MET A 149 -15.00 -14.31 14.15
CA MET A 149 -16.29 -13.86 13.59
C MET A 149 -16.18 -13.57 12.10
N GLU A 150 -15.22 -12.75 11.69
CA GLU A 150 -15.01 -12.39 10.28
C GLU A 150 -14.58 -13.59 9.42
N GLY A 151 -13.75 -14.47 9.98
CA GLY A 151 -13.35 -15.71 9.33
C GLY A 151 -14.54 -16.65 9.09
N ALA A 152 -15.44 -16.79 10.06
CA ALA A 152 -16.65 -17.61 9.91
C ALA A 152 -17.59 -17.03 8.85
N LYS A 153 -17.81 -15.71 8.86
CA LYS A 153 -18.59 -15.01 7.83
C LYS A 153 -18.01 -15.24 6.43
N THR A 154 -16.70 -15.07 6.28
CA THR A 154 -16.00 -15.26 5.00
C THR A 154 -16.11 -16.70 4.51
N ALA A 155 -15.90 -17.69 5.39
CA ALA A 155 -16.03 -19.10 5.05
C ALA A 155 -17.44 -19.44 4.55
N SER A 156 -18.46 -18.91 5.22
CA SER A 156 -19.87 -19.09 4.81
C SER A 156 -20.17 -18.49 3.44
N ILE A 157 -19.58 -17.35 3.09
CA ILE A 157 -19.85 -16.65 1.82
C ILE A 157 -19.04 -17.25 0.66
N LYS A 158 -17.77 -17.59 0.91
CA LYS A 158 -16.83 -18.02 -0.14
C LYS A 158 -16.70 -19.54 -0.28
N GLY A 159 -17.20 -20.32 0.67
CA GLY A 159 -17.03 -21.77 0.71
C GLY A 159 -15.58 -22.22 1.00
N TRP A 160 -14.73 -21.32 1.47
CA TRP A 160 -13.34 -21.62 1.82
C TRP A 160 -13.24 -22.29 3.19
N SER A 161 -12.11 -22.94 3.48
CA SER A 161 -11.91 -23.57 4.78
C SER A 161 -11.94 -22.55 5.91
N LEU A 162 -12.63 -22.89 7.00
CA LEU A 162 -12.79 -22.01 8.16
C LEU A 162 -11.45 -21.61 8.77
N GLU A 163 -10.51 -22.56 8.83
CA GLU A 163 -9.15 -22.32 9.32
C GLU A 163 -8.42 -21.27 8.47
N PHE A 164 -8.47 -21.42 7.14
CA PHE A 164 -7.86 -20.46 6.22
C PHE A 164 -8.48 -19.07 6.37
N CYS A 165 -9.81 -18.99 6.42
CA CYS A 165 -10.51 -17.71 6.58
C CYS A 165 -10.19 -17.03 7.91
N ARG A 166 -10.12 -17.79 9.01
CA ARG A 166 -9.74 -17.25 10.33
C ARG A 166 -8.31 -16.74 10.35
N LYS A 167 -7.37 -17.51 9.80
CA LYS A 167 -5.97 -17.08 9.68
C LYS A 167 -5.84 -15.82 8.84
N ARG A 168 -6.51 -15.78 7.67
CA ARG A 168 -6.53 -14.60 6.80
C ARG A 168 -7.13 -13.39 7.51
N ALA A 169 -8.25 -13.55 8.22
CA ALA A 169 -8.87 -12.47 8.96
C ALA A 169 -7.95 -11.94 10.07
N LEU A 170 -7.27 -12.84 10.80
CA LEU A 170 -6.30 -12.49 11.83
C LEU A 170 -5.14 -11.69 11.23
N ASP A 171 -4.57 -12.14 10.11
CA ASP A 171 -3.47 -11.45 9.43
C ASP A 171 -3.88 -10.05 8.95
N LEU A 172 -5.09 -9.90 8.40
CA LEU A 172 -5.60 -8.59 7.92
C LEU A 172 -5.84 -7.62 9.08
N ILE A 173 -6.56 -8.04 10.12
CA ILE A 173 -6.88 -7.19 11.27
C ILE A 173 -5.60 -6.79 12.01
N SER A 174 -4.70 -7.74 12.26
CA SER A 174 -3.44 -7.48 12.95
C SER A 174 -2.49 -6.59 12.14
N GLY A 175 -2.41 -6.78 10.82
CA GLY A 175 -1.65 -5.92 9.92
C GLY A 175 -2.18 -4.49 9.92
N GLY A 176 -3.49 -4.32 9.79
CA GLY A 176 -4.14 -3.01 9.85
C GLY A 176 -3.90 -2.26 11.18
N LEU A 177 -3.96 -2.99 12.30
CA LEU A 177 -3.64 -2.43 13.62
C LEU A 177 -2.16 -2.06 13.78
N ALA A 178 -1.25 -2.82 13.17
CA ALA A 178 0.18 -2.52 13.15
C ALA A 178 0.49 -1.24 12.36
N ILE A 179 -0.12 -1.07 11.18
CA ILE A 179 -0.01 0.15 10.38
C ILE A 179 -0.49 1.35 11.21
N LEU A 180 -1.70 1.26 11.79
CA LEU A 180 -2.26 2.35 12.57
C LEU A 180 -1.42 2.70 13.82
N ASP A 181 -0.90 1.70 14.54
CA ASP A 181 -0.03 1.93 15.71
C ASP A 181 1.29 2.61 15.33
N THR A 182 1.94 2.14 14.27
CA THR A 182 3.20 2.74 13.80
C THR A 182 2.99 4.13 13.23
N TYR A 183 1.86 4.38 12.54
CA TYR A 183 1.45 5.70 12.10
C TYR A 183 1.24 6.67 13.27
N ASN A 184 0.54 6.25 14.32
CA ASN A 184 0.34 7.08 15.52
C ASN A 184 1.68 7.45 16.18
N LYS A 185 2.67 6.53 16.17
CA LYS A 185 4.03 6.81 16.64
C LYS A 185 4.74 7.82 15.73
N PHE A 186 4.57 7.71 14.42
CA PHE A 186 5.11 8.65 13.44
C PHE A 186 4.58 10.08 13.64
N ILE A 187 3.26 10.25 13.87
CA ILE A 187 2.68 11.55 14.21
C ILE A 187 3.30 12.11 15.50
N ARG A 188 3.39 11.29 16.56
CA ARG A 188 3.98 11.73 17.84
C ARG A 188 5.45 12.13 17.71
N SER A 189 6.16 11.56 16.74
CA SER A 189 7.53 11.94 16.37
C SER A 189 7.62 13.11 15.39
N ASN A 190 6.51 13.82 15.15
CA ASN A 190 6.40 14.92 14.21
C ASN A 190 6.92 14.57 12.80
N GLY A 191 6.52 13.41 12.28
CA GLY A 191 6.86 13.03 10.92
C GLY A 191 8.29 12.51 10.73
N SER A 192 8.96 12.04 11.79
CA SER A 192 10.34 11.56 11.70
C SER A 192 10.55 10.48 10.62
N SER A 193 11.53 10.71 9.75
CA SER A 193 11.99 9.75 8.73
C SER A 193 12.60 8.48 9.32
N ASP A 194 12.99 8.51 10.60
CA ASP A 194 13.52 7.34 11.30
C ASP A 194 12.43 6.39 11.81
N SER A 195 11.16 6.82 11.77
CA SER A 195 10.05 6.01 12.22
C SER A 195 9.83 4.77 11.35
N ILE A 196 9.26 3.73 11.96
CA ILE A 196 8.89 2.50 11.25
C ILE A 196 7.88 2.77 10.15
N PHE A 197 6.88 3.63 10.41
CA PHE A 197 5.85 3.95 9.43
C PHE A 197 6.45 4.64 8.20
N TYR A 198 7.33 5.64 8.39
CA TYR A 198 7.98 6.31 7.27
C TYR A 198 8.80 5.34 6.42
N LYS A 199 9.65 4.52 7.07
CA LYS A 199 10.48 3.52 6.37
C LYS A 199 9.65 2.48 5.64
N TYR A 200 8.48 2.13 6.18
CA TYR A 200 7.51 1.26 5.53
C TYR A 200 6.90 1.94 4.30
N ALA A 201 6.19 3.05 4.49
CA ALA A 201 5.42 3.71 3.44
C ALA A 201 6.30 4.28 2.30
N ILE A 202 7.41 4.97 2.62
CA ILE A 202 8.37 5.41 1.60
C ILE A 202 9.11 4.23 0.98
N GLY A 203 9.32 3.15 1.75
CA GLY A 203 9.88 1.90 1.23
C GLY A 203 9.06 1.31 0.09
N ASP A 204 7.73 1.42 0.15
CA ASP A 204 6.83 0.93 -0.91
C ASP A 204 7.05 1.64 -2.23
N VAL A 205 6.88 2.96 -2.26
CA VAL A 205 7.08 3.74 -3.49
C VAL A 205 8.52 3.66 -4.02
N ARG A 206 9.53 3.53 -3.16
CA ARG A 206 10.92 3.29 -3.56
C ARG A 206 11.11 1.93 -4.23
N THR A 207 10.61 0.86 -3.60
CA THR A 207 10.72 -0.49 -4.15
C THR A 207 9.92 -0.63 -5.44
N GLU A 208 8.73 -0.06 -5.52
CA GLU A 208 7.89 -0.06 -6.72
C GLU A 208 8.52 0.70 -7.87
N TYR A 209 9.09 1.88 -7.63
CA TYR A 209 9.83 2.63 -8.64
C TYR A 209 11.06 1.85 -9.14
N ASN A 210 11.82 1.24 -8.24
CA ASN A 210 12.96 0.39 -8.59
C ASN A 210 12.54 -0.84 -9.40
N LEU A 211 11.42 -1.47 -9.03
CA LEU A 211 10.84 -2.59 -9.76
C LEU A 211 10.40 -2.15 -11.16
N TYR A 212 9.68 -1.02 -11.28
CA TYR A 212 9.29 -0.44 -12.56
C TYR A 212 10.51 -0.21 -13.46
N ARG A 213 11.54 0.47 -12.95
CA ARG A 213 12.78 0.72 -13.71
C ARG A 213 13.43 -0.57 -14.18
N LYS A 214 13.52 -1.58 -13.32
CA LYS A 214 14.09 -2.88 -13.68
C LYS A 214 13.28 -3.54 -14.79
N LEU A 215 11.95 -3.58 -14.66
CA LEU A 215 11.07 -4.15 -15.67
C LEU A 215 11.18 -3.44 -17.02
N ARG A 216 11.36 -2.11 -17.04
CA ARG A 216 11.56 -1.33 -18.28
C ARG A 216 12.84 -1.70 -19.02
N THR A 217 13.88 -2.12 -18.30
CA THR A 217 15.15 -2.58 -18.89
C THR A 217 15.15 -4.05 -19.31
N MET A 218 14.11 -4.81 -18.93
CA MET A 218 13.97 -6.22 -19.27
C MET A 218 13.15 -6.46 -20.56
N ASN A 219 12.76 -5.38 -21.24
CA ASN A 219 12.14 -5.42 -22.56
C ASN A 219 13.15 -5.79 -23.65
#